data_AF-A0A7C9A721-F1
#
_entry.id   AF-A0A7C9A721-F1
#
_cell.length_a   1.000
_cell.length_b   1.000
_cell.length_c   1.000
_cell.angle_alpha   90.00
_cell.angle_beta   90.00
_cell.angle_gamma   90.00
#
_symmetry.space_group_name_H-M   'P 1'
#
loop_
_entity.id
_entity.type
_entity.pdbx_description
1 polymer ?
#
loop_
_entity_poly.entity_id
_entity_poly.type
_entity_poly.pdbx_seq_one_letter_code
_entity_poly.pdbx_strand_id
1 'polypeptide(L)'
;GRLGLADDAVALVFVRDKKLNGLGQIEFHFSVGTGVRPMGPTYKVASAKMRSREFATWLTARRQGQNETLDGQQMLEDVDMEMFDSDVYIGVTKRRKCPIGLEKARPVTSLVYHLVQDADEEYLYVCGLDIKTGDTFRFYVPDPELALPSSETVSQEFAQLKHKEIIGGFIFTCCGRGAPFFARPNIDSSPILDNFPFIPISGMFCGGEIGRGPSVSGNSDGGQEQSFLHVYSSVYLLLSYSPPPLRA
;
A
#
# COMPACT_ATOMS: atom_id res chain seq x y z
N GLY A 1 11.11 1.83 -27.01
CA GLY A 1 12.13 0.98 -26.38
C GLY A 1 11.82 0.88 -24.90
N ARG A 2 11.50 -0.30 -24.39
CA ARG A 2 11.23 -0.48 -22.96
C ARG A 2 12.58 -0.67 -22.26
N LEU A 3 12.97 0.32 -21.46
CA LEU A 3 14.08 0.17 -20.51
C LEU A 3 13.76 -1.04 -19.62
N GLY A 4 14.66 -2.01 -19.57
CA GLY A 4 14.71 -2.92 -18.44
C GLY A 4 15.05 -2.08 -17.22
N LEU A 5 14.03 -1.70 -16.46
CA LEU A 5 14.22 -1.15 -15.12
C LEU A 5 14.82 -2.28 -14.28
N ALA A 6 16.05 -2.08 -13.83
CA ALA A 6 16.52 -2.78 -12.66
C ALA A 6 15.62 -2.29 -11.52
N ASP A 7 14.74 -3.15 -11.02
CA ASP A 7 13.90 -2.85 -9.87
C ASP A 7 14.77 -2.89 -8.61
N ASP A 8 15.54 -1.83 -8.39
CA ASP A 8 16.29 -1.65 -7.15
C ASP A 8 15.30 -1.42 -6.01
N ALA A 9 15.13 -2.45 -5.16
CA ALA A 9 14.34 -2.33 -3.95
C ALA A 9 15.20 -1.75 -2.81
N VAL A 10 14.78 -0.61 -2.27
CA VAL A 10 15.40 -0.02 -1.07
C VAL A 10 14.49 -0.27 0.12
N ALA A 11 15.05 -0.80 1.22
CA ALA A 11 14.35 -0.99 2.47
C ALA A 11 15.04 -0.23 3.60
N LEU A 12 14.27 0.54 4.37
CA LEU A 12 14.73 1.19 5.59
C LEU A 12 14.18 0.43 6.80
N VAL A 13 15.08 -0.17 7.58
CA VAL A 13 14.70 -0.99 8.74
C VAL A 13 15.08 -0.25 10.02
N PHE A 14 14.08 0.09 10.82
CA PHE A 14 14.27 0.64 12.14
C PHE A 14 14.11 -0.46 13.19
N VAL A 15 15.08 -0.59 14.08
CA VAL A 15 15.06 -1.55 15.18
C VAL A 15 15.17 -0.78 16.49
N ARG A 16 14.24 -1.07 17.40
CA ARG A 16 14.27 -0.55 18.77
C ARG A 16 14.82 -1.63 19.70
N ASP A 17 15.87 -1.31 20.44
CA ASP A 17 16.37 -2.19 21.51
C ASP A 17 15.44 -2.16 22.74
N LYS A 18 15.53 -3.16 23.60
CA LYS A 18 14.79 -3.21 24.87
C LYS A 18 15.16 -1.97 25.70
N LYS A 19 14.15 -1.36 26.36
CA LYS A 19 14.33 -0.16 27.20
C LYS A 19 15.52 -0.33 28.14
N LEU A 20 16.61 0.38 27.88
CA LEU A 20 17.71 0.55 28.81
C LEU A 20 17.33 1.66 29.78
N ASN A 21 17.36 1.35 31.08
CA ASN A 21 17.03 2.30 32.12
C ASN A 21 17.98 3.52 32.06
N GLY A 22 17.43 4.72 32.01
CA GLY A 22 18.19 5.98 32.05
C GLY A 22 18.56 6.58 30.69
N LEU A 23 18.09 6.03 29.56
CA LEU A 23 18.22 6.64 28.24
C LEU A 23 16.90 7.22 27.76
N GLY A 24 16.98 8.24 26.90
CA GLY A 24 15.81 8.77 26.18
C GLY A 24 15.26 7.77 25.18
N GLN A 25 14.04 7.99 24.73
CA GLN A 25 13.29 7.08 23.87
C GLN A 25 12.92 7.75 22.56
N ILE A 26 13.27 7.12 21.43
CA ILE A 26 12.70 7.45 20.12
C ILE A 26 11.44 6.62 19.91
N GLU A 27 10.36 7.26 19.50
CA GLU A 27 9.11 6.62 19.09
C GLU A 27 8.86 6.86 17.61
N PHE A 28 8.30 5.86 16.94
CA PHE A 28 7.99 5.86 15.51
C PHE A 28 6.48 5.96 15.34
N HIS A 29 6.03 6.98 14.62
CA HIS A 29 4.61 7.20 14.33
C HIS A 29 4.39 7.03 12.84
N PHE A 30 3.57 6.06 12.45
CA PHE A 30 3.31 5.72 11.06
C PHE A 30 1.93 6.19 10.65
N SER A 31 1.81 6.66 9.41
CA SER A 31 0.52 6.91 8.78
C SER A 31 0.61 6.65 7.28
N VAL A 32 -0.54 6.44 6.63
CA VAL A 32 -0.62 6.15 5.19
C VAL A 32 -1.75 6.96 4.57
N GLY A 33 -1.41 7.73 3.54
CA GLY A 33 -2.37 8.34 2.63
C GLY A 33 -2.65 7.38 1.47
N THR A 34 -3.89 6.91 1.33
CA THR A 34 -4.30 6.04 0.21
C THR A 34 -4.67 6.88 -1.01
N GLY A 35 -4.85 6.23 -2.16
CA GLY A 35 -5.29 6.94 -3.36
C GLY A 35 -5.82 6.06 -4.48
N VAL A 36 -6.26 4.85 -4.12
CA VAL A 36 -6.99 3.97 -5.03
C VAL A 36 -8.36 3.64 -4.45
N ARG A 37 -9.37 3.60 -5.32
CA ARG A 37 -10.73 3.18 -4.97
C ARG A 37 -10.99 1.75 -5.47
N PRO A 38 -11.67 0.90 -4.68
CA PRO A 38 -12.07 -0.42 -5.13
C PRO A 38 -13.18 -0.34 -6.19
N MET A 39 -13.16 -1.27 -7.14
CA MET A 39 -14.11 -1.39 -8.25
C MET A 39 -14.75 -2.78 -8.29
N GLY A 40 -16.06 -2.80 -8.50
CA GLY A 40 -16.83 -4.02 -8.77
C GLY A 40 -16.83 -5.08 -7.68
N PRO A 41 -17.19 -6.33 -8.04
CA PRO A 41 -17.29 -7.43 -7.09
C PRO A 41 -15.91 -7.94 -6.67
N THR A 42 -15.91 -8.87 -5.72
CA THR A 42 -14.71 -9.63 -5.37
C THR A 42 -14.61 -10.86 -6.26
N TYR A 43 -13.41 -11.16 -6.74
CA TYR A 43 -13.12 -12.30 -7.59
C TYR A 43 -12.25 -13.33 -6.87
N LYS A 44 -12.31 -14.57 -7.32
CA LYS A 44 -11.42 -15.65 -6.93
C LYS A 44 -10.74 -16.23 -8.16
N VAL A 45 -9.41 -16.27 -8.15
CA VAL A 45 -8.60 -16.77 -9.27
C VAL A 45 -8.95 -18.24 -9.54
N ALA A 46 -9.41 -18.54 -10.75
CA ALA A 46 -9.75 -19.88 -11.21
C ALA A 46 -8.53 -20.60 -11.81
N SER A 47 -7.72 -19.87 -12.58
CA SER A 47 -6.47 -20.34 -13.16
C SER A 47 -5.45 -19.21 -13.15
N ALA A 48 -4.18 -19.53 -12.88
CA ALA A 48 -3.07 -18.58 -12.94
C ALA A 48 -1.89 -19.22 -13.70
N LYS A 49 -1.46 -18.60 -14.80
CA LYS A 49 -0.33 -19.01 -15.62
C LYS A 49 0.79 -17.98 -15.48
N MET A 50 1.83 -18.35 -14.74
CA MET A 50 3.01 -17.50 -14.54
C MET A 50 3.87 -17.45 -15.81
N ARG A 51 4.24 -16.25 -16.25
CA ARG A 51 5.14 -15.97 -17.38
C ARG A 51 6.36 -15.18 -16.91
N SER A 52 7.38 -15.87 -16.42
CA SER A 52 8.57 -15.25 -15.83
C SER A 52 9.33 -14.32 -16.78
N ARG A 53 9.32 -14.57 -18.11
CA ARG A 53 10.00 -13.70 -19.09
C ARG A 53 9.30 -12.36 -19.29
N GLU A 54 7.99 -12.32 -19.12
CA GLU A 54 7.15 -11.13 -19.29
C GLU A 54 6.89 -10.42 -17.96
N PHE A 55 7.38 -11.00 -16.85
CA PHE A 55 7.03 -10.62 -15.49
C PHE A 55 5.52 -10.46 -15.29
N ALA A 56 4.76 -11.41 -15.85
CA ALA A 56 3.30 -11.36 -15.88
C ALA A 56 2.67 -12.65 -15.38
N THR A 57 1.44 -12.56 -14.91
CA THR A 57 0.56 -13.69 -14.65
C THR A 57 -0.69 -13.53 -15.50
N TRP A 58 -1.06 -14.58 -16.23
CA TRP A 58 -2.30 -14.61 -17.00
C TRP A 58 -3.33 -15.37 -16.18
N LEU A 59 -4.51 -14.79 -15.97
CA LEU A 59 -5.49 -15.37 -15.08
C LEU A 59 -6.90 -15.37 -15.64
N THR A 60 -7.66 -16.38 -15.24
CA THR A 60 -9.13 -16.39 -15.28
C THR A 60 -9.65 -16.39 -13.86
N ALA A 61 -10.88 -15.91 -13.64
CA ALA A 61 -11.43 -15.80 -12.30
C ALA A 61 -12.92 -16.15 -12.26
N ARG A 62 -13.46 -16.26 -11.05
CA ARG A 62 -14.91 -16.38 -10.80
C ARG A 62 -15.31 -15.25 -9.87
N ARG A 63 -16.51 -14.71 -10.04
CA ARG A 63 -17.09 -13.83 -9.00
C ARG A 63 -17.21 -14.65 -7.71
N GLN A 64 -16.92 -14.03 -6.57
CA GLN A 64 -16.95 -14.71 -5.29
C GLN A 64 -18.36 -15.26 -5.01
N GLY A 65 -18.45 -16.57 -4.78
CA GLY A 65 -19.72 -17.28 -4.57
C GLY A 65 -20.40 -17.78 -5.86
N GLN A 66 -19.81 -17.54 -7.03
CA GLN A 66 -20.29 -18.05 -8.32
C GLN A 66 -19.35 -19.12 -8.90
N ASN A 67 -19.90 -19.98 -9.76
CA ASN A 67 -19.18 -21.09 -10.39
C ASN A 67 -18.72 -20.78 -11.83
N GLU A 68 -19.31 -19.76 -12.45
CA GLU A 68 -18.95 -19.30 -13.78
C GLU A 68 -17.51 -18.78 -13.78
N THR A 69 -16.72 -19.21 -14.76
CA THR A 69 -15.35 -18.75 -14.96
C THR A 69 -15.36 -17.69 -16.05
N LEU A 70 -14.78 -16.55 -15.74
CA LEU A 70 -14.68 -15.37 -16.58
C LEU A 70 -13.27 -15.26 -17.15
N ASP A 71 -13.19 -14.90 -18.42
CA ASP A 71 -11.97 -14.46 -19.10
C ASP A 71 -11.64 -12.99 -18.78
N GLY A 72 -10.59 -12.46 -19.41
CA GLY A 72 -10.13 -11.09 -19.22
C GLY A 72 -11.18 -10.05 -19.57
N GLN A 73 -11.74 -10.17 -20.77
CA GLN A 73 -12.68 -9.20 -21.31
C GLN A 73 -13.96 -9.16 -20.46
N GLN A 74 -14.53 -10.33 -20.13
CA GLN A 74 -15.71 -10.41 -19.27
C GLN A 74 -15.47 -9.80 -17.88
N MET A 75 -14.26 -9.96 -17.33
CA MET A 75 -13.90 -9.33 -16.07
C MET A 75 -13.84 -7.80 -16.17
N LEU A 76 -13.39 -7.22 -17.29
CA LEU A 76 -13.35 -5.77 -17.47
C LEU A 76 -14.74 -5.18 -17.76
N GLU A 77 -15.58 -5.89 -18.51
CA GLU A 77 -16.98 -5.52 -18.75
C GLU A 77 -17.77 -5.46 -17.43
N ASP A 78 -17.52 -6.41 -16.52
CA ASP A 78 -18.13 -6.45 -15.18
C ASP A 78 -17.88 -5.21 -14.32
N VAL A 79 -16.71 -4.59 -14.51
CA VAL A 79 -16.30 -3.43 -13.71
C VAL A 79 -16.54 -2.10 -14.44
N ASP A 80 -17.29 -2.14 -15.55
CA ASP A 80 -17.59 -1.01 -16.42
C ASP A 80 -16.31 -0.26 -16.79
N MET A 81 -15.29 -1.02 -17.16
CA MET A 81 -13.97 -0.50 -17.47
C MET A 81 -13.75 -0.50 -18.98
N GLU A 82 -14.63 0.21 -19.68
CA GLU A 82 -14.33 0.67 -21.03
C GLU A 82 -13.13 1.64 -20.93
N MET A 83 -11.96 1.15 -21.36
CA MET A 83 -10.72 1.89 -21.59
C MET A 83 -10.55 3.18 -20.77
N PHE A 84 -10.32 3.05 -19.46
CA PHE A 84 -9.83 4.19 -18.71
C PHE A 84 -8.45 4.60 -19.29
N ASP A 85 -8.24 5.89 -19.50
CA ASP A 85 -6.93 6.50 -19.80
C ASP A 85 -5.93 6.40 -18.60
N SER A 86 -6.31 5.68 -17.55
CA SER A 86 -5.58 5.58 -16.28
C SER A 86 -5.20 4.15 -15.94
N ASP A 87 -4.14 3.99 -15.14
CA ASP A 87 -3.70 2.69 -14.64
C ASP A 87 -4.81 1.94 -13.90
N VAL A 88 -4.93 0.64 -14.18
CA VAL A 88 -5.86 -0.26 -13.51
C VAL A 88 -5.07 -1.29 -12.71
N TYR A 89 -5.49 -1.58 -11.49
CA TYR A 89 -4.85 -2.57 -10.64
C TYR A 89 -5.83 -3.66 -10.21
N ILE A 90 -5.31 -4.85 -9.93
CA ILE A 90 -5.98 -5.80 -9.05
C ILE A 90 -5.30 -5.82 -7.69
N GLY A 91 -6.08 -5.67 -6.63
CA GLY A 91 -5.62 -5.82 -5.24
C GLY A 91 -5.83 -7.26 -4.79
N VAL A 92 -4.75 -8.03 -4.69
CA VAL A 92 -4.79 -9.45 -4.32
C VAL A 92 -4.55 -9.60 -2.82
N THR A 93 -5.51 -10.21 -2.13
CA THR A 93 -5.39 -10.50 -0.70
C THR A 93 -4.67 -11.82 -0.49
N LYS A 94 -3.50 -11.78 0.13
CA LYS A 94 -2.73 -12.96 0.52
C LYS A 94 -2.87 -13.20 2.01
N ARG A 95 -3.02 -14.47 2.39
CA ARG A 95 -2.90 -14.90 3.79
C ARG A 95 -1.68 -15.80 3.91
N ARG A 96 -0.70 -15.36 4.69
CA ARG A 96 0.54 -16.11 4.92
C ARG A 96 0.69 -16.37 6.42
N LYS A 97 1.21 -17.54 6.78
CA LYS A 97 1.66 -17.80 8.14
C LYS A 97 3.12 -17.39 8.21
N CYS A 98 3.40 -16.28 8.89
CA CYS A 98 4.75 -15.76 9.03
C CYS A 98 5.29 -16.18 10.41
N PRO A 99 6.31 -17.06 10.48
CA PRO A 99 7.05 -17.24 11.72
C PRO A 99 7.91 -15.99 11.96
N ILE A 100 7.76 -15.36 13.13
CA ILE A 100 8.62 -14.25 13.56
C ILE A 100 9.54 -14.82 14.63
N GLY A 101 10.78 -15.13 14.25
CA GLY A 101 11.76 -15.76 15.14
C GLY A 101 11.30 -17.14 15.64
N LEU A 102 11.36 -17.34 16.97
CA LEU A 102 10.95 -18.58 17.64
C LEU A 102 9.46 -18.62 18.02
N GLU A 103 8.68 -17.58 17.72
CA GLU A 103 7.26 -17.53 18.05
C GLU A 103 6.41 -18.40 17.11
N LYS A 104 5.24 -18.85 17.60
CA LYS A 104 4.25 -19.55 16.77
C LYS A 104 3.84 -18.65 15.59
N ALA A 105 3.86 -19.22 14.39
CA ALA A 105 3.53 -18.49 13.17
C ALA A 105 2.14 -17.85 13.26
N ARG A 106 2.09 -16.52 13.16
CA ARG A 106 0.83 -15.77 13.18
C ARG A 106 0.33 -15.60 11.73
N PRO A 107 -0.98 -15.68 11.49
CA PRO A 107 -1.54 -15.34 10.20
C PRO A 107 -1.39 -13.83 9.95
N VAL A 108 -0.69 -13.50 8.88
CA VAL A 108 -0.54 -12.14 8.34
C VAL A 108 -1.37 -12.07 7.07
N THR A 109 -2.25 -11.08 7.01
CA THR A 109 -3.00 -10.76 5.78
C THR A 109 -2.33 -9.59 5.10
N SER A 110 -2.01 -9.72 3.82
CA SER A 110 -1.44 -8.64 3.02
C SER A 110 -2.30 -8.37 1.80
N LEU A 111 -2.32 -7.11 1.36
CA LEU A 111 -2.93 -6.71 0.09
C LEU A 111 -1.80 -6.21 -0.82
N VAL A 112 -1.72 -6.80 -2.01
CA VAL A 112 -0.69 -6.51 -3.00
C VAL A 112 -1.39 -6.07 -4.28
N TYR A 113 -1.06 -4.89 -4.78
CA TYR A 113 -1.60 -4.40 -6.04
C TYR A 113 -0.74 -4.85 -7.22
N HIS A 114 -1.41 -5.25 -8.29
CA HIS A 114 -0.78 -5.68 -9.55
C HIS A 114 -1.39 -4.88 -10.70
N LEU A 115 -0.55 -4.23 -11.49
CA LEU A 115 -0.99 -3.49 -12.67
C LEU A 115 -1.61 -4.44 -13.69
N VAL A 116 -2.81 -4.14 -14.16
CA VAL A 116 -3.44 -4.80 -15.30
C VAL A 116 -2.79 -4.26 -16.57
N GLN A 117 -2.23 -5.15 -17.36
CA GLN A 117 -1.51 -4.83 -18.59
C GLN A 117 -2.44 -4.85 -19.80
N ASP A 118 -3.33 -5.85 -19.85
CA ASP A 118 -4.25 -6.08 -20.96
C ASP A 118 -5.33 -7.10 -20.55
N ALA A 119 -6.30 -7.32 -21.42
CA ALA A 119 -7.32 -8.35 -21.29
C ALA A 119 -7.86 -8.80 -22.66
N ASP A 120 -8.19 -10.09 -22.80
CA ASP A 120 -8.87 -10.63 -23.97
C ASP A 120 -9.90 -11.71 -23.59
N GLU A 121 -10.51 -12.33 -24.60
CA GLU A 121 -11.46 -13.44 -24.49
C GLU A 121 -10.82 -14.75 -23.96
N GLU A 122 -9.56 -14.72 -23.49
CA GLU A 122 -8.89 -15.86 -22.86
C GLU A 122 -8.42 -15.55 -21.42
N TYR A 123 -7.74 -14.42 -21.18
CA TYR A 123 -7.13 -14.07 -19.90
C TYR A 123 -7.16 -12.58 -19.57
N LEU A 124 -7.10 -12.29 -18.27
CA LEU A 124 -6.59 -11.03 -17.75
C LEU A 124 -5.07 -11.12 -17.59
N TYR A 125 -4.35 -10.14 -18.13
CA TYR A 125 -2.89 -10.06 -18.08
C TYR A 125 -2.47 -9.07 -17.01
N VAL A 126 -1.75 -9.53 -15.98
CA VAL A 126 -1.35 -8.68 -14.85
C VAL A 126 0.14 -8.79 -14.54
N CYS A 127 0.74 -7.67 -14.14
CA CYS A 127 2.14 -7.59 -13.74
C CYS A 127 2.38 -8.30 -12.40
N GLY A 128 3.44 -9.12 -12.33
CA GLY A 128 3.83 -9.88 -11.14
C GLY A 128 3.66 -11.39 -11.29
N LEU A 129 4.30 -12.12 -10.37
CA LEU A 129 4.49 -13.58 -10.47
C LEU A 129 3.95 -14.37 -9.27
N ASP A 130 3.41 -13.69 -8.25
CA ASP A 130 3.03 -14.33 -6.98
C ASP A 130 1.52 -14.63 -6.87
N ILE A 131 0.73 -14.37 -7.92
CA ILE A 131 -0.70 -14.66 -8.02
C ILE A 131 -0.92 -16.15 -8.28
N LYS A 132 -1.81 -16.76 -7.49
CA LYS A 132 -2.07 -18.21 -7.50
C LYS A 132 -3.56 -18.50 -7.63
N THR A 133 -3.88 -19.66 -8.18
CA THR A 133 -5.23 -20.21 -8.16
C THR A 133 -5.77 -20.23 -6.72
N GLY A 134 -6.99 -19.73 -6.56
CA GLY A 134 -7.68 -19.63 -5.27
C GLY A 134 -7.44 -18.31 -4.52
N ASP A 135 -6.51 -17.46 -4.96
CA ASP A 135 -6.35 -16.12 -4.40
C ASP A 135 -7.62 -15.29 -4.65
N THR A 136 -7.88 -14.37 -3.72
CA THR A 136 -9.01 -13.44 -3.80
C THR A 136 -8.49 -12.06 -4.22
N PHE A 137 -9.17 -11.41 -5.15
CA PHE A 137 -8.82 -10.05 -5.58
C PHE A 137 -10.04 -9.19 -5.89
N ARG A 138 -9.81 -7.88 -6.02
CA ARG A 138 -10.76 -6.89 -6.53
C ARG A 138 -10.02 -5.89 -7.43
N PHE A 139 -10.71 -5.25 -8.37
CA PHE A 139 -10.14 -4.18 -9.18
C PHE A 139 -10.02 -2.88 -8.38
N TYR A 140 -9.03 -2.06 -8.74
CA TYR A 140 -8.76 -0.76 -8.13
C TYR A 140 -8.31 0.22 -9.20
N VAL A 141 -8.73 1.47 -9.07
CA VAL A 141 -8.28 2.56 -9.93
C VAL A 141 -7.80 3.74 -9.09
N PRO A 142 -6.81 4.51 -9.58
CA PRO A 142 -6.41 5.78 -8.97
C PRO A 142 -7.61 6.72 -8.83
N ASP A 143 -7.72 7.37 -7.66
CA ASP A 143 -8.80 8.29 -7.37
C ASP A 143 -8.27 9.48 -6.53
N PRO A 144 -8.06 10.65 -7.16
CA PRO A 144 -7.61 11.84 -6.44
C PRO A 144 -8.67 12.41 -5.49
N GLU A 145 -9.97 12.21 -5.77
CA GLU A 145 -11.05 12.66 -4.90
C GLU A 145 -11.09 11.86 -3.59
N LEU A 146 -10.72 10.58 -3.64
CA LEU A 146 -10.50 9.76 -2.45
C LEU A 146 -9.16 10.06 -1.78
N ALA A 147 -8.10 10.28 -2.56
CA ALA A 147 -6.75 10.48 -2.03
C ALA A 147 -6.59 11.79 -1.24
N LEU A 148 -7.29 12.85 -1.63
CA LEU A 148 -7.23 14.16 -0.99
C LEU A 148 -7.69 14.13 0.49
N PRO A 149 -8.91 13.67 0.81
CA PRO A 149 -9.34 13.47 2.21
C PRO A 149 -8.46 12.50 3.00
N SER A 150 -7.83 11.52 2.32
CA SER A 150 -6.90 10.62 2.98
C SER A 150 -5.67 11.38 3.51
N SER A 151 -5.11 12.31 2.74
CA SER A 151 -4.01 13.17 3.21
C SER A 151 -4.44 14.11 4.34
N GLU A 152 -5.67 14.60 4.34
CA GLU A 152 -6.22 15.39 5.46
C GLU A 152 -6.33 14.55 6.74
N THR A 153 -6.73 13.28 6.61
CA THR A 153 -6.75 12.32 7.72
C THR A 153 -5.35 12.14 8.32
N VAL A 154 -4.33 11.94 7.48
CA VAL A 154 -2.92 11.88 7.92
C VAL A 154 -2.53 13.16 8.69
N SER A 155 -2.92 14.33 8.16
CA SER A 155 -2.64 15.62 8.82
C SER A 155 -3.31 15.73 10.19
N GLN A 156 -4.54 15.24 10.34
CA GLN A 156 -5.25 15.21 11.62
C GLN A 156 -4.59 14.24 12.62
N GLU A 157 -4.13 13.08 12.18
CA GLU A 157 -3.36 12.14 13.01
C GLU A 157 -2.06 12.79 13.52
N PHE A 158 -1.36 13.52 12.64
CA PHE A 158 -0.14 14.24 13.00
C PHE A 158 -0.39 15.43 13.92
N ALA A 159 -1.53 16.10 13.81
CA ALA A 159 -1.93 17.13 14.75
C ALA A 159 -2.05 16.60 16.18
N GLN A 160 -2.44 15.33 16.36
CA GLN A 160 -2.47 14.69 17.68
C GLN A 160 -1.08 14.50 18.29
N LEU A 161 -0.01 14.55 17.49
CA LEU A 161 1.36 14.37 17.96
C LEU A 161 2.05 15.69 18.36
N LYS A 162 1.37 16.84 18.26
CA LYS A 162 1.94 18.17 18.59
C LYS A 162 2.42 18.32 20.03
N HIS A 163 1.94 17.48 20.94
CA HIS A 163 2.39 17.45 22.33
C HIS A 163 3.73 16.69 22.51
N LYS A 164 4.25 16.05 21.45
CA LYS A 164 5.52 15.33 21.45
C LYS A 164 6.62 16.18 20.80
N GLU A 165 7.86 15.93 21.21
CA GLU A 165 9.04 16.48 20.55
C GLU A 165 9.31 15.70 19.27
N ILE A 166 8.79 16.17 18.13
CA ILE A 166 9.09 15.58 16.82
C ILE A 166 10.47 16.06 16.35
N ILE A 167 11.36 15.11 16.09
CA ILE A 167 12.77 15.35 15.76
C ILE A 167 13.08 15.15 14.27
N GLY A 168 12.12 14.64 13.49
CA GLY A 168 12.27 14.42 12.05
C GLY A 168 11.22 13.48 11.48
N GLY A 169 11.27 13.29 10.17
CA GLY A 169 10.38 12.34 9.50
C GLY A 169 10.85 11.86 8.13
N PHE A 170 10.19 10.83 7.65
CA PHE A 170 10.33 10.30 6.29
C PHE A 170 8.99 10.29 5.57
N ILE A 171 9.04 10.52 4.25
CA ILE A 171 7.91 10.38 3.35
C ILE A 171 8.31 9.56 2.12
N PHE A 172 7.52 8.54 1.81
CA PHE A 172 7.67 7.72 0.61
C PHE A 172 6.37 7.83 -0.17
N THR A 173 6.41 8.31 -1.40
CA THR A 173 5.19 8.60 -2.16
C THR A 173 5.24 8.01 -3.55
N CYS A 174 4.11 7.54 -4.05
CA CYS A 174 4.04 6.92 -5.36
C CYS A 174 4.37 7.93 -6.47
N CYS A 175 5.16 7.51 -7.45
CA CYS A 175 5.48 8.32 -8.63
C CYS A 175 4.24 8.69 -9.47
N GLY A 176 3.14 7.97 -9.31
CA GLY A 176 1.83 8.33 -9.89
C GLY A 176 1.11 9.47 -9.17
N ARG A 177 1.55 9.91 -7.99
CA ARG A 177 0.98 11.04 -7.22
C ARG A 177 1.65 12.37 -7.58
N GLY A 178 1.24 13.43 -6.86
CA GLY A 178 1.76 14.79 -7.03
C GLY A 178 0.83 15.68 -7.84
N ALA A 179 1.37 16.77 -8.38
CA ALA A 179 0.56 17.78 -9.05
C ALA A 179 -0.28 17.25 -10.24
N PRO A 180 0.21 16.32 -11.09
CA PRO A 180 -0.61 15.75 -12.16
C PRO A 180 -1.82 14.96 -11.65
N PHE A 181 -1.67 14.26 -10.52
CA PHE A 181 -2.73 13.47 -9.91
C PHE A 181 -3.73 14.34 -9.14
N PHE A 182 -3.23 15.31 -8.36
CA PHE A 182 -4.05 16.14 -7.47
C PHE A 182 -4.53 17.45 -8.08
N ALA A 183 -4.08 17.80 -9.28
CA ALA A 183 -4.15 19.14 -9.86
C ALA A 183 -3.55 20.25 -8.95
N ARG A 184 -2.80 19.86 -7.90
CA ARG A 184 -2.24 20.74 -6.87
C ARG A 184 -0.89 20.22 -6.38
N PRO A 185 0.12 21.08 -6.19
CA PRO A 185 1.41 20.67 -5.64
C PRO A 185 1.33 20.41 -4.13
N ASN A 186 2.36 19.76 -3.59
CA ASN A 186 2.66 19.67 -2.16
C ASN A 186 1.61 18.99 -1.25
N ILE A 187 0.58 18.35 -1.82
CA ILE A 187 -0.46 17.62 -1.07
C ILE A 187 0.16 16.60 -0.12
N ASP A 188 1.13 15.81 -0.60
CA ASP A 188 1.75 14.76 0.21
C ASP A 188 2.74 15.31 1.24
N SER A 189 3.38 16.46 1.02
CA SER A 189 4.28 17.04 2.03
C SER A 189 3.54 17.84 3.13
N SER A 190 2.38 18.40 2.81
CA SER A 190 1.60 19.27 3.70
C SER A 190 1.27 18.66 5.06
N PRO A 191 0.85 17.38 5.18
CA PRO A 191 0.56 16.77 6.48
C PRO A 191 1.70 16.91 7.50
N ILE A 192 2.96 16.81 7.06
CA ILE A 192 4.11 17.01 7.94
C ILE A 192 4.41 18.50 8.09
N LEU A 193 4.56 19.24 6.99
CA LEU A 193 5.03 20.63 7.01
C LEU A 193 4.07 21.57 7.76
N ASP A 194 2.76 21.35 7.65
CA ASP A 194 1.76 22.19 8.29
C ASP A 194 1.68 21.92 9.80
N ASN A 195 1.98 20.69 10.24
CA ASN A 195 2.00 20.32 11.65
C ASN A 195 3.35 20.57 12.33
N PHE A 196 4.46 20.44 11.58
CA PHE A 196 5.84 20.46 12.08
C PHE A 196 6.77 21.21 11.10
N PRO A 197 6.68 22.55 10.99
CA PRO A 197 7.30 23.32 9.90
C PRO A 197 8.85 23.37 9.89
N PHE A 198 9.52 22.89 10.93
CA PHE A 198 10.98 23.02 11.10
C PHE A 198 11.70 21.70 11.31
N ILE A 199 11.01 20.58 11.17
CA ILE A 199 11.66 19.28 11.34
C ILE A 199 12.38 18.88 10.05
N PRO A 200 13.51 18.18 10.13
CA PRO A 200 14.13 17.60 8.95
C PRO A 200 13.23 16.49 8.38
N ILE A 201 12.99 16.54 7.07
CA ILE A 201 12.22 15.53 6.33
C ILE A 201 13.09 14.98 5.21
N SER A 202 13.09 13.66 5.04
CA SER A 202 13.72 12.99 3.91
C SER A 202 12.73 12.02 3.26
N GLY A 203 13.04 11.52 2.07
CA GLY A 203 12.09 10.69 1.33
C GLY A 203 12.51 10.35 -0.08
N MET A 204 11.63 9.64 -0.78
CA MET A 204 11.79 9.33 -2.20
C MET A 204 10.42 9.08 -2.86
N PHE A 205 10.38 9.24 -4.18
CA PHE A 205 9.28 8.75 -4.99
C PHE A 205 9.49 7.27 -5.28
N CYS A 206 8.42 6.47 -5.18
CA CYS A 206 8.46 5.01 -5.28
C CYS A 206 7.49 4.50 -6.36
N GLY A 207 7.76 3.29 -6.87
CA GLY A 207 6.87 2.55 -7.79
C GLY A 207 6.08 1.44 -7.08
N GLY A 208 5.81 1.61 -5.77
CA GLY A 208 5.26 0.56 -4.92
C GLY A 208 5.78 0.70 -3.49
N GLU A 209 5.12 1.54 -2.68
CA GLU A 209 5.51 1.76 -1.29
C GLU A 209 5.05 0.58 -0.41
N ILE A 210 5.90 0.14 0.52
CA ILE A 210 5.52 -0.87 1.51
C ILE A 210 5.24 -0.19 2.84
N GLY A 211 3.99 -0.28 3.28
CA GLY A 211 3.51 0.31 4.52
C GLY A 211 2.84 -0.71 5.44
N ARG A 212 2.89 -0.44 6.74
CA ARG A 212 1.95 -1.01 7.70
C ARG A 212 0.88 0.05 7.93
N GLY A 213 -0.37 -0.28 7.65
CA GLY A 213 -1.51 0.60 7.86
C GLY A 213 -2.61 -0.08 8.67
N PRO A 214 -3.52 0.70 9.29
CA PRO A 214 -4.78 0.14 9.78
C PRO A 214 -5.59 -0.47 8.62
N SER A 215 -6.41 -1.48 8.92
CA SER A 215 -7.17 -2.25 7.92
C SER A 215 -8.04 -1.34 7.03
N VAL A 216 -7.78 -1.34 5.72
CA VAL A 216 -8.61 -0.66 4.70
C VAL A 216 -9.93 -1.42 4.45
N SER A 217 -10.12 -2.58 5.07
CA SER A 217 -11.39 -3.30 5.07
C SER A 217 -12.14 -3.02 6.37
N GLY A 218 -13.29 -2.33 6.26
CA GLY A 218 -14.28 -2.24 7.32
C GLY A 218 -14.76 -3.63 7.72
N ASN A 219 -14.12 -4.20 8.72
CA ASN A 219 -14.62 -5.17 9.68
C ASN A 219 -13.48 -5.41 10.67
N SER A 220 -13.59 -4.71 11.79
CA SER A 220 -12.77 -4.91 12.98
C SER A 220 -12.94 -6.33 13.48
N ASP A 221 -11.89 -7.13 13.35
CA ASP A 221 -11.65 -8.22 14.29
C ASP A 221 -10.15 -8.38 14.54
N GLY A 222 -9.81 -8.65 15.80
CA GLY A 222 -8.53 -8.36 16.44
C GLY A 222 -7.22 -8.66 15.68
N GLY A 223 -6.27 -7.72 15.81
CA GLY A 223 -4.84 -8.02 16.00
C GLY A 223 -4.06 -8.62 14.82
N GLN A 224 -4.55 -8.54 13.58
CA GLN A 224 -3.73 -8.92 12.43
C GLN A 224 -2.85 -7.75 11.99
N GLU A 225 -1.53 -7.91 12.12
CA GLU A 225 -0.58 -7.06 11.40
C GLU A 225 -0.84 -7.22 9.90
N GLN A 226 -1.19 -6.12 9.23
CA GLN A 226 -1.40 -6.10 7.79
C GLN A 226 -0.26 -5.34 7.13
N SER A 227 0.41 -5.98 6.18
CA SER A 227 1.40 -5.35 5.32
C SER A 227 0.82 -5.13 3.95
N PHE A 228 1.06 -3.96 3.38
CA PHE A 228 0.51 -3.57 2.10
C PHE A 228 1.65 -3.19 1.18
N LEU A 229 1.63 -3.73 -0.03
CA LEU A 229 2.31 -3.07 -1.15
C LEU A 229 1.27 -2.13 -1.74
N HIS A 230 1.48 -0.83 -1.59
CA HIS A 230 0.55 0.19 -2.01
C HIS A 230 0.87 0.72 -3.41
N VAL A 231 -0.14 1.30 -4.05
CA VAL A 231 -0.01 2.09 -5.29
C VAL A 231 -0.83 3.36 -5.14
N TYR A 232 -0.41 4.43 -5.82
CA TYR A 232 -0.99 5.77 -5.66
C TYR A 232 -1.15 6.16 -4.18
N SER A 233 -0.14 5.85 -3.36
CA SER A 233 -0.15 6.11 -1.91
C SER A 233 1.02 6.97 -1.44
N SER A 234 0.94 7.42 -0.19
CA SER A 234 2.06 8.03 0.53
C SER A 234 2.18 7.39 1.90
N VAL A 235 3.37 6.88 2.23
CA VAL A 235 3.71 6.31 3.54
C VAL A 235 4.55 7.30 4.32
N TYR A 236 4.13 7.58 5.53
CA TYR A 236 4.73 8.57 6.40
C TYR A 236 5.31 7.93 7.66
N LEU A 237 6.44 8.45 8.12
CA LEU A 237 7.05 8.08 9.39
C LEU A 237 7.53 9.34 10.11
N LEU A 238 6.99 9.62 11.30
CA LEU A 238 7.50 10.65 12.18
C LEU A 238 8.29 10.03 13.34
N LEU A 239 9.36 10.71 13.73
CA LEU A 239 10.22 10.34 14.84
C LEU A 239 9.98 11.33 15.98
N SER A 240 9.57 10.85 17.15
CA SER A 240 9.54 11.68 18.35
C SER A 240 10.58 11.24 19.36
N TYR A 241 11.15 12.19 20.09
CA TYR A 241 12.04 11.92 21.21
C TYR A 241 11.35 12.18 22.55
N SER A 242 11.72 11.41 23.55
CA SER A 242 11.36 11.66 24.94
C SER A 242 12.63 11.54 25.77
N PRO A 243 13.07 12.59 26.47
CA PRO A 243 14.30 12.53 27.26
C PRO A 243 14.16 11.53 28.41
N PRO A 244 15.28 11.04 28.96
CA PRO A 244 15.25 10.19 30.15
C PRO A 244 14.61 10.95 31.32
N PRO A 245 13.98 10.25 32.28
CA PRO A 245 13.49 10.88 33.51
C PRO A 245 14.65 11.60 34.21
N LEU A 246 14.42 12.84 34.66
CA LEU A 246 15.39 13.55 35.50
C LEU A 246 15.68 12.68 36.73
N ARG A 247 16.98 12.44 37.00
CA ARG A 247 17.39 11.79 38.25
C ARG A 247 17.01 12.74 39.38
N ALA A 248 16.14 12.29 40.28
CA ALA A 248 15.83 12.96 41.54
C ALA A 248 17.06 12.99 42.45
#